data_AF-A0ABC9GXN4-F1
#
_entry.id   AF-A0ABC9GXN4-F1
#
_cell.length_a   1.000
_cell.length_b   1.000
_cell.length_c   1.000
_cell.angle_alpha   90.00
_cell.angle_beta   90.00
_cell.angle_gamma   90.00
#
_symmetry.space_group_name_H-M   'P 1'
#
loop_
_entity.id
_entity.type
_entity.pdbx_description
1 polymer ?
#
loop_
_entity_poly.entity_id
_entity_poly.type
_entity_poly.pdbx_seq_one_letter_code
_entity_poly.pdbx_strand_id
1 'polypeptide(L)'
;MSPFYLARSASKLVRRITSEVSVELKILSEKWRLLLAGLVFQYIHGLAARGVHYLHQPGPTLQDLGFMILPELGKERGYISETLFTFIFLSFVLWTFHPFILQTKRFYTVLIWRRVLAFLCASQFLRIVTFYSTQLPGPNYHCREGSPLARLPPPQNLAEVLLINFPRGVIYGCGDLIFSSHMIFTLVFVITYQKYGSIRFVKMLAWCIAVAQSLLIISSRKHYSVDVVVAWYTVNLVVFFVDKKLTELPDRSAGSASILPVSAKDKDTKLKEENTRLLNGNSGDSADRRPRAQMNGKHIENESHVDSESVKT
;
A
#
# COMPACT_ATOMS: atom_id res chain seq x y z
N MET A 1 0.56 20.57 37.51
CA MET A 1 1.41 20.50 36.30
C MET A 1 1.54 21.92 35.75
N SER A 2 2.70 22.57 35.83
CA SER A 2 2.78 24.02 35.59
C SER A 2 2.75 24.38 34.09
N PRO A 3 2.21 25.55 33.71
CA PRO A 3 2.09 25.99 32.31
C PRO A 3 3.41 25.98 31.52
N PHE A 4 4.52 26.24 32.22
CA PHE A 4 5.87 26.22 31.66
C PHE A 4 6.31 24.83 31.18
N TYR A 5 5.93 23.76 31.87
CA TYR A 5 6.24 22.39 31.44
C TYR A 5 5.44 21.98 30.19
N LEU A 6 4.18 22.43 30.08
CA LEU A 6 3.36 22.24 28.88
C LEU A 6 3.92 23.01 27.68
N ALA A 7 4.26 24.29 27.85
CA ALA A 7 4.83 25.10 26.77
C ALA A 7 6.17 24.55 26.24
N ARG A 8 7.04 24.07 27.14
CA ARG A 8 8.33 23.45 26.76
C ARG A 8 8.14 22.11 26.05
N SER A 9 7.16 21.31 26.47
CA SER A 9 6.84 20.04 25.82
C SER A 9 6.22 20.23 24.44
N ALA A 10 5.33 21.22 24.30
CA ALA A 10 4.77 21.64 23.02
C ALA A 10 5.85 22.15 22.06
N SER A 11 6.77 23.01 22.52
CA SER A 11 7.87 23.53 21.70
C SER A 11 8.80 22.41 21.17
N LYS A 12 9.10 21.41 22.00
CA LYS A 12 9.88 20.22 21.58
C LYS A 12 9.14 19.38 20.54
N LEU A 13 7.83 19.17 20.73
CA LEU A 13 7.00 18.43 19.78
C LEU A 13 6.88 19.16 18.44
N VAL A 14 6.65 20.48 18.45
CA VAL A 14 6.57 21.31 17.25
C VAL A 14 7.87 21.25 16.46
N ARG A 15 9.02 21.51 17.09
CA ARG A 15 10.33 21.46 16.42
C ARG A 15 10.60 20.09 15.78
N ARG A 16 10.13 19.03 16.43
CA ARG A 16 10.25 17.66 15.93
C ARG A 16 9.36 17.40 14.72
N ILE A 17 8.07 17.75 14.82
CA ILE A 17 7.13 17.65 13.69
C ILE A 17 7.70 18.43 12.50
N THR A 18 8.20 19.65 12.70
CA THR A 18 8.82 20.45 11.63
C THR A 18 10.01 19.74 10.99
N SER A 19 10.87 19.09 11.78
CA SER A 19 12.02 18.35 11.24
C SER A 19 11.65 17.11 10.43
N GLU A 20 10.72 16.26 10.91
CA GLU A 20 10.27 15.08 10.17
C GLU A 20 9.47 15.49 8.93
N VAL A 21 8.63 16.53 9.03
CA VAL A 21 7.93 17.10 7.87
C VAL A 21 8.90 17.64 6.83
N SER A 22 9.99 18.31 7.24
CA SER A 22 11.01 18.81 6.30
C SER A 22 11.68 17.67 5.52
N VAL A 23 12.02 16.56 6.19
CA VAL A 23 12.61 15.39 5.53
C VAL A 23 11.62 14.72 4.59
N GLU A 24 10.37 14.48 5.05
CA GLU A 24 9.32 13.88 4.23
C GLU A 24 8.96 14.77 3.03
N LEU A 25 8.93 16.09 3.20
CA LEU A 25 8.68 17.05 2.12
C LEU A 25 9.79 17.02 1.07
N LYS A 26 11.05 16.85 1.50
CA LYS A 26 12.17 16.66 0.56
C LYS A 26 11.99 15.38 -0.26
N ILE A 27 11.69 14.25 0.39
CA ILE A 27 11.43 12.97 -0.31
C ILE A 27 10.21 13.10 -1.24
N LEU A 28 9.16 13.77 -0.79
CA LEU A 28 7.96 14.06 -1.58
C LEU A 28 8.33 14.87 -2.82
N SER A 29 9.12 15.93 -2.69
CA SER A 29 9.54 16.78 -3.82
C SER A 29 10.34 16.02 -4.88
N GLU A 30 11.04 14.95 -4.50
CA GLU A 30 11.78 14.09 -5.43
C GLU A 30 10.90 13.02 -6.08
N LYS A 31 9.84 12.56 -5.40
CA LYS A 31 9.03 11.38 -5.79
C LYS A 31 7.55 11.68 -6.06
N TRP A 32 7.12 12.94 -6.02
CA TRP A 32 5.72 13.36 -6.12
C TRP A 32 5.01 12.85 -7.38
N ARG A 33 5.73 12.71 -8.51
CA ARG A 33 5.16 12.26 -9.78
C ARG A 33 4.47 10.90 -9.67
N LEU A 34 5.05 9.96 -8.92
CA LEU A 34 4.47 8.63 -8.74
C LEU A 34 3.27 8.64 -7.79
N LEU A 35 3.30 9.49 -6.77
CA LEU A 35 2.17 9.67 -5.87
C LEU A 35 1.00 10.33 -6.60
N LEU A 36 1.27 11.39 -7.37
CA LEU A 36 0.26 12.05 -8.19
C LEU A 36 -0.32 11.09 -9.22
N ALA A 37 0.52 10.32 -9.93
CA ALA A 37 0.05 9.30 -10.86
C ALA A 37 -0.88 8.28 -10.18
N GLY A 38 -0.53 7.83 -8.97
CA GLY A 38 -1.37 6.95 -8.18
C GLY A 38 -2.72 7.57 -7.79
N LEU A 39 -2.73 8.84 -7.38
CA LEU A 39 -3.95 9.57 -7.03
C LEU A 39 -4.84 9.83 -8.26
N VAL A 40 -4.26 10.22 -9.39
CA VAL A 40 -4.97 10.36 -10.67
C VAL A 40 -5.58 9.02 -11.07
N PHE A 41 -4.87 7.91 -10.87
CA PHE A 41 -5.40 6.59 -11.15
C PHE A 41 -6.57 6.22 -10.22
N GLN A 42 -6.56 6.61 -8.94
CA GLN A 42 -7.72 6.42 -8.06
C GLN A 42 -8.97 7.13 -8.61
N TYR A 43 -8.80 8.32 -9.17
CA TYR A 43 -9.88 9.06 -9.81
C TYR A 43 -10.37 8.35 -11.09
N ILE A 44 -9.45 7.90 -11.95
CA ILE A 44 -9.77 7.12 -13.17
C ILE A 44 -10.54 5.84 -12.81
N HIS A 45 -10.11 5.12 -11.77
CA HIS A 45 -10.82 3.94 -11.28
C HIS A 45 -12.24 4.27 -10.77
N GLY A 46 -12.41 5.39 -10.07
CA GLY A 46 -13.74 5.88 -9.67
C GLY A 46 -14.63 6.22 -10.87
N LEU A 47 -14.05 6.83 -11.90
CA LEU A 47 -14.74 7.15 -13.16
C LEU A 47 -15.17 5.88 -13.90
N ALA A 48 -14.28 4.89 -13.97
CA ALA A 48 -14.55 3.58 -14.55
C ALA A 48 -15.69 2.84 -13.83
N ALA A 49 -15.68 2.83 -12.49
CA ALA A 49 -16.75 2.23 -11.70
C ALA A 49 -18.09 2.92 -11.94
N ARG A 50 -18.10 4.27 -12.04
CA ARG A 50 -19.30 5.03 -12.42
C ARG A 50 -19.74 4.75 -13.84
N GLY A 51 -18.80 4.57 -14.77
CA GLY A 51 -19.06 4.20 -16.16
C GLY A 51 -19.84 2.89 -16.26
N VAL A 52 -19.45 1.88 -15.48
CA VAL A 52 -20.17 0.59 -15.43
C VAL A 52 -21.58 0.73 -14.84
N HIS A 53 -21.79 1.63 -13.88
CA HIS A 53 -23.14 1.89 -13.36
C HIS A 53 -24.07 2.36 -14.49
N TYR A 54 -23.63 3.23 -15.40
CA TYR A 54 -24.46 3.62 -16.55
C TYR A 54 -24.79 2.43 -17.47
N LEU A 55 -23.90 1.45 -17.57
CA LEU A 55 -24.11 0.24 -18.37
C LEU A 55 -24.93 -0.82 -17.63
N HIS A 56 -25.16 -0.65 -16.33
CA HIS A 56 -25.79 -1.63 -15.46
C HIS A 56 -27.18 -2.02 -15.94
N GLN A 57 -27.38 -3.32 -16.12
CA GLN A 57 -28.69 -3.90 -16.36
C GLN A 57 -29.13 -4.65 -15.10
N PRO A 58 -30.22 -4.22 -14.43
CA PRO A 58 -30.78 -4.96 -13.32
C PRO A 58 -31.32 -6.30 -13.83
N GLY A 59 -31.21 -7.31 -12.99
CA GLY A 59 -31.67 -8.67 -13.26
C GLY A 59 -31.78 -9.46 -11.96
N PRO A 60 -32.21 -10.73 -12.03
CA PRO A 60 -32.28 -11.58 -10.85
C PRO A 60 -30.89 -11.78 -10.24
N THR A 61 -30.85 -11.89 -8.92
CA THR A 61 -29.60 -12.15 -8.20
C THR A 61 -29.05 -13.53 -8.57
N LEU A 62 -27.75 -13.60 -8.83
CA LEU A 62 -27.09 -14.88 -9.13
C LEU A 62 -27.09 -15.80 -7.91
N GLN A 63 -27.05 -17.11 -8.18
CA GLN A 63 -26.87 -18.11 -7.13
C GLN A 63 -25.46 -17.98 -6.54
N ASP A 64 -25.38 -17.77 -5.23
CA ASP A 64 -24.12 -17.54 -4.53
C ASP A 64 -24.06 -18.36 -3.25
N LEU A 65 -22.98 -19.13 -3.09
CA LEU A 65 -22.79 -20.00 -1.92
C LEU A 65 -22.64 -19.20 -0.62
N GLY A 66 -21.94 -18.06 -0.69
CA GLY A 66 -21.84 -17.14 0.45
C GLY A 66 -23.22 -16.64 0.88
N PHE A 67 -24.13 -16.43 -0.06
CA PHE A 67 -25.49 -16.01 0.26
C PHE A 67 -26.37 -17.10 0.86
N MET A 68 -26.14 -18.36 0.49
CA MET A 68 -26.82 -19.51 1.07
C MET A 68 -26.34 -19.82 2.49
N ILE A 69 -25.05 -19.63 2.77
CA ILE A 69 -24.44 -19.96 4.07
C ILE A 69 -24.63 -18.82 5.08
N LEU A 70 -24.44 -17.57 4.65
CA LEU A 70 -24.43 -16.43 5.56
C LEU A 70 -25.80 -15.77 5.66
N PRO A 71 -26.29 -15.49 6.89
CA PRO A 71 -27.54 -14.78 7.07
C PRO A 71 -27.45 -13.37 6.49
N GLU A 72 -28.54 -12.90 5.90
CA GLU A 72 -28.61 -11.53 5.42
C GLU A 72 -28.73 -10.54 6.58
N LEU A 73 -27.99 -9.42 6.51
CA LEU A 73 -28.09 -8.35 7.50
C LEU A 73 -29.38 -7.53 7.35
N GLY A 74 -29.96 -7.50 6.15
CA GLY A 74 -31.07 -6.63 5.79
C GLY A 74 -30.64 -5.20 5.44
N LYS A 75 -31.56 -4.46 4.82
CA LYS A 75 -31.32 -3.10 4.31
C LYS A 75 -30.91 -2.11 5.40
N GLU A 76 -31.51 -2.20 6.59
CA GLU A 76 -31.24 -1.27 7.69
C GLU A 76 -29.85 -1.45 8.30
N ARG A 77 -29.30 -2.66 8.28
CA ARG A 77 -27.98 -2.96 8.86
C ARG A 77 -26.87 -3.01 7.81
N GLY A 78 -27.18 -2.74 6.54
CA GLY A 78 -26.19 -2.72 5.45
C GLY A 78 -25.07 -1.67 5.62
N TYR A 79 -25.27 -0.66 6.48
CA TYR A 79 -24.24 0.33 6.79
C TYR A 79 -23.08 -0.26 7.62
N ILE A 80 -23.29 -1.35 8.37
CA ILE A 80 -22.29 -1.91 9.29
C ILE A 80 -20.99 -2.26 8.55
N SER A 81 -21.08 -2.83 7.34
CA SER A 81 -19.91 -3.15 6.53
C SER A 81 -19.19 -1.90 5.98
N GLU A 82 -19.89 -0.78 5.74
CA GLU A 82 -19.23 0.50 5.40
C GLU A 82 -18.55 1.12 6.62
N THR A 83 -19.20 1.06 7.79
CA THR A 83 -18.64 1.61 9.03
C THR A 83 -17.36 0.88 9.40
N LEU A 84 -17.35 -0.45 9.32
CA LEU A 84 -16.13 -1.24 9.57
C LEU A 84 -15.04 -0.93 8.54
N PHE A 85 -15.37 -0.82 7.25
CA PHE A 85 -14.40 -0.42 6.23
C PHE A 85 -13.82 0.98 6.50
N THR A 86 -14.67 1.95 6.83
CA THR A 86 -14.27 3.32 7.17
C THR A 86 -13.34 3.32 8.38
N PHE A 87 -13.66 2.52 9.40
CA PHE A 87 -12.80 2.33 10.56
C PHE A 87 -11.43 1.76 10.20
N ILE A 88 -11.38 0.72 9.34
CA ILE A 88 -10.13 0.14 8.83
C ILE A 88 -9.31 1.20 8.09
N PHE A 89 -9.96 1.94 7.18
CA PHE A 89 -9.32 2.97 6.37
C PHE A 89 -8.72 4.08 7.23
N LEU A 90 -9.51 4.67 8.13
CA LEU A 90 -9.06 5.74 9.02
C LEU A 90 -7.96 5.24 9.97
N SER A 91 -8.09 4.04 10.54
CA SER A 91 -7.07 3.46 11.41
C SER A 91 -5.74 3.26 10.69
N PHE A 92 -5.77 2.81 9.44
CA PHE A 92 -4.56 2.66 8.63
C PHE A 92 -3.93 4.01 8.30
N VAL A 93 -4.72 5.00 7.87
CA VAL A 93 -4.24 6.37 7.60
C VAL A 93 -3.58 6.93 8.86
N LEU A 94 -4.27 6.91 10.01
CA LEU A 94 -3.73 7.38 11.27
C LEU A 94 -2.41 6.67 11.65
N TRP A 95 -2.33 5.36 11.43
CA TRP A 95 -1.10 4.61 11.65
C TRP A 95 0.05 5.05 10.72
N THR A 96 -0.22 5.39 9.45
CA THR A 96 0.83 5.88 8.55
C THR A 96 1.44 7.20 9.01
N PHE A 97 0.67 8.07 9.69
CA PHE A 97 1.15 9.33 10.24
C PHE A 97 1.71 9.22 11.68
N HIS A 98 1.67 8.02 12.28
CA HIS A 98 2.22 7.75 13.60
C HIS A 98 3.67 8.22 13.80
N PRO A 99 4.60 8.10 12.82
CA PRO A 99 5.99 8.56 12.98
C PRO A 99 6.14 10.07 13.26
N PHE A 100 5.18 10.90 12.84
CA PHE A 100 5.19 12.34 13.11
C PHE A 100 4.87 12.66 14.58
N ILE A 101 3.99 11.86 15.19
CA ILE A 101 3.51 12.07 16.56
C ILE A 101 4.41 11.32 17.55
N LEU A 102 4.62 10.03 17.32
CA LEU A 102 5.32 9.13 18.23
C LEU A 102 6.77 8.90 17.78
N GLN A 103 7.67 8.63 18.74
CA GLN A 103 9.13 8.53 18.54
C GLN A 103 9.62 7.30 17.77
N THR A 104 8.91 6.88 16.71
CA THR A 104 9.22 5.67 15.96
C THR A 104 9.85 6.00 14.61
N LYS A 105 11.18 5.95 14.52
CA LYS A 105 11.94 6.14 13.27
C LYS A 105 12.01 4.84 12.45
N ARG A 106 10.87 4.28 12.04
CA ARG A 106 10.87 2.97 11.36
C ARG A 106 10.69 3.05 9.85
N PHE A 107 9.85 3.98 9.38
CA PHE A 107 9.56 4.13 7.96
C PHE A 107 9.21 5.59 7.64
N TYR A 108 9.32 5.94 6.36
CA TYR A 108 8.82 7.20 5.83
C TYR A 108 7.41 7.02 5.26
N THR A 109 6.51 7.92 5.62
CA THR A 109 5.10 7.96 5.23
C THR A 109 4.96 8.04 3.71
N VAL A 110 5.73 8.92 3.07
CA VAL A 110 5.75 9.09 1.60
C VAL A 110 6.12 7.78 0.89
N LEU A 111 7.07 7.02 1.45
CA LEU A 111 7.51 5.76 0.85
C LEU A 111 6.48 4.64 1.04
N ILE A 112 5.78 4.58 2.18
CA ILE A 112 4.66 3.64 2.36
C ILE A 112 3.56 3.96 1.37
N TRP A 113 3.12 5.21 1.27
CA TRP A 113 2.05 5.60 0.36
C TRP A 113 2.39 5.36 -1.10
N ARG A 114 3.67 5.49 -1.49
CA ARG A 114 4.13 5.10 -2.82
C ARG A 114 3.91 3.61 -3.09
N ARG A 115 4.20 2.74 -2.13
CA ARG A 115 3.97 1.28 -2.26
C ARG A 115 2.49 0.94 -2.26
N VAL A 116 1.74 1.49 -1.31
CA VAL A 116 0.28 1.29 -1.20
C VAL A 116 -0.42 1.73 -2.48
N LEU A 117 -0.12 2.92 -3.01
CA LEU A 117 -0.71 3.38 -4.27
C LEU A 117 -0.31 2.50 -5.44
N ALA A 118 0.92 1.99 -5.52
CA ALA A 118 1.32 1.06 -6.57
C ALA A 118 0.52 -0.26 -6.50
N PHE A 119 0.34 -0.84 -5.31
CA PHE A 119 -0.47 -2.04 -5.10
C PHE A 119 -1.94 -1.80 -5.46
N LEU A 120 -2.50 -0.66 -5.06
CA LEU A 120 -3.86 -0.26 -5.39
C LEU A 120 -4.04 -0.08 -6.89
N CYS A 121 -3.14 0.66 -7.56
CA CYS A 121 -3.23 0.90 -9.00
C CYS A 121 -3.18 -0.41 -9.80
N ALA A 122 -2.24 -1.31 -9.48
CA ALA A 122 -2.15 -2.60 -10.15
C ALA A 122 -3.40 -3.46 -9.93
N SER A 123 -3.90 -3.54 -8.68
CA SER A 123 -5.10 -4.33 -8.36
C SER A 123 -6.36 -3.75 -9.01
N GLN A 124 -6.52 -2.43 -8.98
CA GLN A 124 -7.64 -1.73 -9.57
C GLN A 124 -7.61 -1.72 -11.10
N PHE A 125 -6.42 -1.72 -11.72
CA PHE A 125 -6.30 -1.92 -13.16
C PHE A 125 -6.87 -3.28 -13.58
N LEU A 126 -6.46 -4.35 -12.90
CA LEU A 126 -7.02 -5.69 -13.12
C LEU A 126 -8.54 -5.69 -12.92
N ARG A 127 -9.01 -5.03 -11.84
CA ARG A 127 -10.43 -4.89 -11.56
C ARG A 127 -11.20 -4.20 -12.70
N ILE A 128 -10.69 -3.09 -13.24
CA ILE A 128 -11.31 -2.37 -14.37
C ILE A 128 -11.45 -3.31 -15.56
N VAL A 129 -10.40 -4.04 -15.91
CA VAL A 129 -10.45 -5.02 -17.01
C VAL A 129 -11.54 -6.07 -16.76
N THR A 130 -11.63 -6.61 -15.55
CA THR A 130 -12.61 -7.65 -15.21
C THR A 130 -14.05 -7.18 -15.34
N PHE A 131 -14.43 -6.06 -14.70
CA PHE A 131 -15.82 -5.62 -14.71
C PHE A 131 -16.27 -5.00 -16.04
N TYR A 132 -15.34 -4.54 -16.88
CA TYR A 132 -15.67 -4.12 -18.26
C TYR A 132 -15.77 -5.31 -19.21
N SER A 133 -15.01 -6.38 -18.95
CA SER A 133 -15.09 -7.61 -19.74
C SER A 133 -16.43 -8.31 -19.56
N THR A 134 -16.98 -8.32 -18.35
CA THR A 134 -18.25 -8.99 -18.06
C THR A 134 -19.01 -8.25 -16.98
N GLN A 135 -20.26 -7.90 -17.29
CA GLN A 135 -21.16 -7.19 -16.39
C GLN A 135 -22.18 -8.18 -15.83
N LEU A 136 -22.32 -8.22 -14.51
CA LEU A 136 -23.29 -9.05 -13.81
C LEU A 136 -24.26 -8.17 -12.99
N PRO A 137 -25.49 -8.66 -12.73
CA PRO A 137 -26.47 -7.92 -11.94
C PRO A 137 -26.00 -7.77 -10.50
N GLY A 138 -26.12 -6.56 -9.94
CA GLY A 138 -25.61 -6.23 -8.63
C GLY A 138 -26.48 -6.82 -7.52
N PRO A 139 -25.91 -7.45 -6.48
CA PRO A 139 -26.71 -8.13 -5.46
C PRO A 139 -27.41 -7.17 -4.47
N ASN A 140 -26.97 -5.90 -4.44
CA ASN A 140 -27.38 -4.90 -3.46
C ASN A 140 -28.84 -4.49 -3.67
N TYR A 141 -29.55 -4.23 -2.56
CA TYR A 141 -30.98 -3.90 -2.55
C TYR A 141 -31.36 -2.70 -3.44
N HIS A 142 -30.46 -1.73 -3.61
CA HIS A 142 -30.71 -0.54 -4.44
C HIS A 142 -30.41 -0.73 -5.93
N CYS A 143 -29.85 -1.88 -6.31
CA CYS A 143 -29.53 -2.25 -7.70
C CYS A 143 -30.55 -3.21 -8.32
N ARG A 144 -31.54 -3.65 -7.53
CA ARG A 144 -32.60 -4.57 -7.98
C ARG A 144 -33.63 -3.85 -8.85
N GLU A 145 -34.32 -4.61 -9.69
CA GLU A 145 -35.42 -4.13 -10.53
C GLU A 145 -36.47 -3.39 -9.67
N GLY A 146 -36.94 -2.23 -10.18
CA GLY A 146 -37.89 -1.37 -9.47
C GLY A 146 -37.26 -0.33 -8.52
N SER A 147 -35.95 -0.38 -8.25
CA SER A 147 -35.27 0.66 -7.48
C SER A 147 -34.94 1.89 -8.33
N PRO A 148 -35.16 3.13 -7.85
CA PRO A 148 -34.83 4.34 -8.59
C PRO A 148 -33.33 4.56 -8.80
N LEU A 149 -32.48 3.81 -8.09
CA LEU A 149 -31.01 3.88 -8.18
C LEU A 149 -30.40 2.76 -9.02
N ALA A 150 -31.22 1.81 -9.50
CA ALA A 150 -30.73 0.64 -10.22
C ALA A 150 -30.14 1.00 -11.58
N ARG A 151 -30.76 1.93 -12.32
CA ARG A 151 -30.19 2.49 -13.55
C ARG A 151 -29.98 3.99 -13.39
N LEU A 152 -28.79 4.46 -13.70
CA LEU A 152 -28.56 5.90 -13.87
C LEU A 152 -29.18 6.36 -15.19
N PRO A 153 -29.83 7.54 -15.24
CA PRO A 153 -30.26 8.12 -16.51
C PRO A 153 -29.04 8.37 -17.41
N PRO A 154 -29.20 8.32 -18.75
CA PRO A 154 -28.09 8.62 -19.65
C PRO A 154 -27.52 10.01 -19.36
N PRO A 155 -26.18 10.17 -19.30
CA PRO A 155 -25.57 11.43 -18.90
C PRO A 155 -25.89 12.51 -19.91
N GLN A 156 -26.43 13.63 -19.45
CA GLN A 156 -26.78 14.75 -20.33
C GLN A 156 -25.55 15.59 -20.71
N ASN A 157 -24.50 15.55 -19.87
CA ASN A 157 -23.28 16.32 -20.04
C ASN A 157 -22.05 15.51 -19.65
N LEU A 158 -20.91 15.75 -20.31
CA LEU A 158 -19.62 15.16 -19.96
C LEU A 158 -19.18 15.56 -18.53
N ALA A 159 -19.57 16.76 -18.09
CA ALA A 159 -19.36 17.23 -16.73
C ALA A 159 -20.06 16.36 -15.68
N GLU A 160 -21.21 15.75 -16.00
CA GLU A 160 -21.90 14.87 -15.05
C GLU A 160 -21.10 13.58 -14.83
N VAL A 161 -20.48 13.05 -15.88
CA VAL A 161 -19.65 11.85 -15.83
C VAL A 161 -18.34 12.14 -15.10
N LEU A 162 -17.67 13.26 -15.43
CA LEU A 162 -16.39 13.66 -14.82
C LEU A 162 -16.54 14.16 -13.38
N LEU A 163 -17.63 14.86 -13.05
CA LEU A 163 -17.86 15.38 -11.70
C LEU A 163 -18.52 14.27 -10.87
N ILE A 164 -17.66 13.36 -10.40
CA ILE A 164 -18.03 12.30 -9.47
C ILE A 164 -18.53 12.97 -8.19
N ASN A 165 -19.82 12.84 -7.89
CA ASN A 165 -20.33 13.08 -6.55
C ASN A 165 -19.77 11.98 -5.62
N PHE A 166 -18.50 12.09 -5.26
CA PHE A 166 -17.68 11.09 -4.56
C PHE A 166 -18.42 10.36 -3.43
N PRO A 167 -19.07 11.04 -2.46
CA PRO A 167 -19.73 10.34 -1.37
C PRO A 167 -20.92 9.50 -1.85
N ARG A 168 -21.66 9.93 -2.87
CA ARG A 168 -22.83 9.20 -3.37
C ARG A 168 -22.42 8.08 -4.33
N GLY A 169 -21.43 8.30 -5.19
CA GLY A 169 -20.93 7.31 -6.14
C GLY A 169 -20.16 6.16 -5.49
N VAL A 170 -19.49 6.41 -4.35
CA VAL A 170 -18.80 5.35 -3.59
C VAL A 170 -19.77 4.47 -2.80
N ILE A 171 -20.89 5.04 -2.33
CA ILE A 171 -21.86 4.34 -1.48
C ILE A 171 -22.98 3.65 -2.28
N TYR A 172 -23.40 4.25 -3.40
CA TYR A 172 -24.54 3.81 -4.20
C TYR A 172 -24.14 3.37 -5.62
N GLY A 173 -22.93 2.86 -5.81
CA GLY A 173 -22.52 2.30 -7.09
C GLY A 173 -23.23 0.96 -7.36
N CYS A 174 -23.85 0.82 -8.54
CA CYS A 174 -24.43 -0.43 -9.03
C CYS A 174 -23.60 -1.03 -10.16
N GLY A 175 -23.59 -2.36 -10.19
CA GLY A 175 -22.70 -3.17 -11.01
C GLY A 175 -21.99 -4.21 -10.16
N ASP A 176 -21.88 -5.43 -10.67
CA ASP A 176 -21.03 -6.42 -10.04
C ASP A 176 -19.55 -6.13 -10.37
N LEU A 177 -18.92 -5.35 -9.49
CA LEU A 177 -17.56 -4.86 -9.70
C LEU A 177 -16.55 -5.90 -9.23
N ILE A 178 -16.46 -7.02 -9.94
CA ILE A 178 -15.45 -8.06 -9.68
C ILE A 178 -14.05 -7.46 -9.85
N PHE A 179 -13.15 -7.53 -8.87
CA PHE A 179 -13.28 -7.99 -7.49
C PHE A 179 -13.43 -6.82 -6.51
N SER A 180 -13.93 -7.07 -5.29
CA SER A 180 -14.41 -6.03 -4.37
C SER A 180 -13.34 -4.99 -4.00
N SER A 181 -13.64 -3.68 -4.19
CA SER A 181 -12.74 -2.59 -3.79
C SER A 181 -12.48 -2.53 -2.30
N HIS A 182 -13.50 -2.77 -1.47
CA HIS A 182 -13.33 -2.79 -0.02
C HIS A 182 -12.28 -3.83 0.38
N MET A 183 -12.34 -5.02 -0.23
CA MET A 183 -11.35 -6.06 -0.01
C MET A 183 -9.97 -5.71 -0.55
N ILE A 184 -9.86 -5.04 -1.70
CA ILE A 184 -8.59 -4.52 -2.22
C ILE A 184 -7.91 -3.62 -1.18
N PHE A 185 -8.63 -2.59 -0.71
CA PHE A 185 -8.08 -1.65 0.26
C PHE A 185 -7.75 -2.34 1.59
N THR A 186 -8.67 -3.13 2.15
CA THR A 186 -8.45 -3.85 3.41
C THR A 186 -7.25 -4.78 3.34
N LEU A 187 -7.12 -5.61 2.30
CA LEU A 187 -5.99 -6.53 2.16
C LEU A 187 -4.67 -5.80 1.94
N VAL A 188 -4.64 -4.77 1.09
CA VAL A 188 -3.42 -3.96 0.89
C VAL A 188 -2.97 -3.33 2.23
N PHE A 189 -3.90 -2.80 3.03
CA PHE A 189 -3.59 -2.22 4.34
C PHE A 189 -3.10 -3.26 5.33
N VAL A 190 -3.76 -4.40 5.42
CA VAL A 190 -3.39 -5.50 6.34
C VAL A 190 -2.02 -6.07 5.98
N ILE A 191 -1.74 -6.33 4.70
CA ILE A 191 -0.43 -6.84 4.24
C ILE A 191 0.67 -5.79 4.48
N THR A 192 0.38 -4.51 4.21
CA THR A 192 1.33 -3.41 4.48
C THR A 192 1.64 -3.34 5.98
N TYR A 193 0.62 -3.43 6.84
CA TYR A 193 0.81 -3.46 8.29
C TYR A 193 1.54 -4.74 8.76
N GLN A 194 1.27 -5.88 8.14
CA GLN A 194 1.97 -7.13 8.42
C GLN A 194 3.47 -6.99 8.18
N LYS A 195 3.86 -6.30 7.10
CA LYS A 195 5.27 -6.08 6.72
C LYS A 195 5.95 -5.03 7.60
N TYR A 196 5.34 -3.86 7.81
CA TYR A 196 6.01 -2.71 8.46
C TYR A 196 5.62 -2.50 9.93
N GLY A 197 4.49 -3.06 10.37
CA GLY A 197 4.02 -2.98 11.75
C GLY A 197 4.91 -3.75 12.74
N SER A 198 5.00 -3.26 13.98
CA SER A 198 5.76 -3.90 15.08
C SER A 198 4.90 -4.75 15.99
N ILE A 199 3.64 -4.37 16.21
CA ILE A 199 2.80 -4.93 17.28
C ILE A 199 2.13 -6.21 16.79
N ARG A 200 2.54 -7.36 17.34
CA ARG A 200 2.00 -8.69 16.95
C ARG A 200 0.49 -8.81 17.16
N PHE A 201 -0.03 -8.28 18.28
CA PHE A 201 -1.47 -8.30 18.56
C PHE A 201 -2.28 -7.58 17.47
N VAL A 202 -1.82 -6.39 17.05
CA VAL A 202 -2.51 -5.62 16.00
C VAL A 202 -2.42 -6.33 14.65
N LYS A 203 -1.34 -7.06 14.36
CA LYS A 203 -1.23 -7.89 13.14
C LYS A 203 -2.30 -8.99 13.12
N MET A 204 -2.43 -9.73 14.22
CA MET A 204 -3.46 -10.76 14.35
C MET A 204 -4.86 -10.15 14.24
N LEU A 205 -5.12 -9.07 14.96
CA LEU A 205 -6.39 -8.34 14.92
C LEU A 205 -6.71 -7.84 13.50
N ALA A 206 -5.73 -7.32 12.76
CA ALA A 206 -5.91 -6.85 11.39
C ALA A 206 -6.38 -7.98 10.45
N TRP A 207 -5.81 -9.18 10.57
CA TRP A 207 -6.28 -10.35 9.82
C TRP A 207 -7.68 -10.80 10.24
N CYS A 208 -7.98 -10.83 11.54
CA CYS A 208 -9.34 -11.13 12.02
C CYS A 208 -10.37 -10.13 11.48
N ILE A 209 -10.03 -8.84 11.47
CA ILE A 209 -10.88 -7.78 10.91
C ILE A 209 -11.04 -7.95 9.39
N ALA A 210 -10.00 -8.36 8.65
CA ALA A 210 -10.11 -8.63 7.22
C ALA A 210 -11.09 -9.77 6.90
N VAL A 211 -11.06 -10.84 7.70
CA VAL A 211 -12.02 -11.95 7.59
C VAL A 211 -13.42 -11.48 7.98
N ALA A 212 -13.57 -10.75 9.08
CA ALA A 212 -14.87 -10.21 9.50
C ALA A 212 -15.47 -9.26 8.43
N GLN A 213 -14.66 -8.39 7.84
CA GLN A 213 -15.05 -7.51 6.74
C GLN A 213 -15.52 -8.31 5.51
N SER A 214 -14.82 -9.39 5.17
CA SER A 214 -15.18 -10.30 4.07
C SER A 214 -16.59 -10.88 4.28
N LEU A 215 -16.86 -11.41 5.48
CA LEU A 215 -18.15 -11.99 5.83
C LEU A 215 -19.25 -10.93 5.81
N LEU A 216 -19.01 -9.75 6.40
CA LEU A 216 -19.99 -8.66 6.45
C LEU A 216 -20.33 -8.10 5.06
N ILE A 217 -19.37 -8.05 4.14
CA ILE A 217 -19.62 -7.65 2.75
C ILE A 217 -20.61 -8.61 2.07
N ILE A 218 -20.40 -9.93 2.23
CA ILE A 218 -21.28 -10.96 1.65
C ILE A 218 -22.65 -10.94 2.32
N SER A 219 -22.71 -10.86 3.66
CA SER A 219 -23.96 -10.81 4.42
C SER A 219 -24.76 -9.52 4.19
N SER A 220 -24.09 -8.41 3.82
CA SER A 220 -24.77 -7.16 3.42
C SER A 220 -25.21 -7.13 1.96
N ARG A 221 -25.02 -8.24 1.22
CA ARG A 221 -25.38 -8.39 -0.20
C ARG A 221 -24.79 -7.29 -1.08
N LYS A 222 -23.62 -6.74 -0.71
CA LYS A 222 -22.94 -5.70 -1.50
C LYS A 222 -22.18 -6.26 -2.69
N HIS A 223 -21.59 -7.43 -2.47
CA HIS A 223 -20.76 -8.16 -3.42
C HIS A 223 -21.10 -9.64 -3.32
N TYR A 224 -20.89 -10.37 -4.42
CA TYR A 224 -20.96 -11.82 -4.40
C TYR A 224 -19.75 -12.41 -3.68
N SER A 225 -19.84 -13.68 -3.28
CA SER A 225 -18.73 -14.38 -2.65
C SER A 225 -17.52 -14.49 -3.59
N VAL A 226 -17.76 -14.59 -4.90
CA VAL A 226 -16.69 -14.60 -5.91
C VAL A 226 -15.85 -13.31 -5.86
N ASP A 227 -16.46 -12.14 -5.70
CA ASP A 227 -15.73 -10.85 -5.66
C ASP A 227 -14.76 -10.79 -4.48
N VAL A 228 -15.13 -11.44 -3.38
CA VAL A 228 -14.33 -11.48 -2.15
C VAL A 228 -13.22 -12.51 -2.30
N VAL A 229 -13.53 -13.73 -2.76
CA VAL A 229 -12.53 -14.80 -2.98
C VAL A 229 -11.49 -14.39 -4.01
N VAL A 230 -11.92 -13.79 -5.13
CA VAL A 230 -11.04 -13.28 -6.18
C VAL A 230 -10.12 -12.19 -5.64
N ALA A 231 -10.63 -11.30 -4.79
CA ALA A 231 -9.81 -10.28 -4.14
C ALA A 231 -8.73 -10.91 -3.24
N TRP A 232 -9.06 -11.93 -2.47
CA TRP A 232 -8.13 -12.58 -1.55
C TRP A 232 -6.89 -13.13 -2.25
N TYR A 233 -7.04 -13.90 -3.34
CA TYR A 233 -5.85 -14.40 -4.03
C TYR A 233 -5.19 -13.33 -4.92
N THR A 234 -5.97 -12.51 -5.64
CA THR A 234 -5.41 -11.55 -6.61
C THR A 234 -4.59 -10.48 -5.92
N VAL A 235 -5.09 -9.89 -4.82
CA VAL A 235 -4.38 -8.82 -4.11
C VAL A 235 -3.08 -9.34 -3.51
N ASN A 236 -3.09 -10.53 -2.90
CA ASN A 236 -1.88 -11.12 -2.34
C ASN A 236 -0.82 -11.38 -3.43
N LEU A 237 -1.24 -11.90 -4.60
CA LEU A 237 -0.35 -12.11 -5.75
C LEU A 237 0.21 -10.78 -6.29
N VAL A 238 -0.65 -9.78 -6.49
CA VAL A 238 -0.23 -8.44 -6.97
C VAL A 238 0.78 -7.82 -6.00
N VAL A 239 0.49 -7.85 -4.70
CA VAL A 239 1.41 -7.32 -3.69
C VAL A 239 2.74 -8.06 -3.76
N PHE A 240 2.74 -9.40 -3.83
CA PHE A 240 3.96 -10.19 -3.93
C PHE A 240 4.82 -9.82 -5.17
N PHE A 241 4.22 -9.70 -6.36
CA PHE A 241 4.94 -9.38 -7.58
C PHE A 241 5.44 -7.94 -7.61
N VAL A 242 4.58 -6.99 -7.23
CA VAL A 242 4.93 -5.56 -7.24
C VAL A 242 5.97 -5.26 -6.16
N ASP A 243 5.86 -5.86 -4.98
CA ASP A 243 6.80 -5.64 -3.88
C ASP A 243 8.21 -6.12 -4.23
N LYS A 244 8.35 -7.26 -4.95
CA LYS A 244 9.64 -7.73 -5.49
C LYS A 244 10.29 -6.76 -6.46
N LYS A 245 9.48 -5.96 -7.18
CA LYS A 245 9.99 -4.96 -8.14
C LYS A 245 10.30 -3.61 -7.47
N LEU A 246 9.77 -3.36 -6.27
CA LEU A 246 9.99 -2.11 -5.53
C LEU A 246 11.18 -2.24 -4.58
N THR A 247 12.29 -1.57 -4.90
CA THR A 247 13.53 -1.50 -4.09
C THR A 247 13.24 -1.36 -2.61
N GLU A 248 13.83 -2.24 -1.77
CA GLU A 248 13.60 -2.25 -0.32
C GLU A 248 13.73 -0.87 0.31
N LEU A 249 12.87 -0.59 1.29
CA LEU A 249 12.92 0.69 2.00
C LEU A 249 14.23 0.75 2.81
N PRO A 250 14.97 1.86 2.76
CA PRO A 250 16.12 2.03 3.64
C PRO A 250 15.61 1.97 5.09
N ASP A 251 16.03 0.93 5.82
CA ASP A 251 15.58 0.69 7.18
C ASP A 251 16.20 1.76 8.11
N ARG A 252 15.36 2.63 8.67
CA ARG A 252 15.83 3.71 9.55
C ARG A 252 16.38 3.18 10.88
N SER A 253 16.13 1.91 11.24
CA SER A 253 16.75 1.29 12.42
C SER A 253 18.24 0.98 12.27
N ALA A 254 18.76 0.88 11.05
CA ALA A 254 20.19 0.64 10.82
C ALA A 254 21.04 1.94 10.78
N GLY A 255 20.40 3.11 10.89
CA GLY A 255 20.99 4.42 10.58
C GLY A 255 21.27 5.33 11.78
N SER A 256 21.78 4.82 12.91
CA SER A 256 22.41 5.68 13.93
C SER A 256 23.80 6.18 13.51
N ALA A 257 24.31 5.79 12.34
CA ALA A 257 25.43 6.44 11.68
C ALA A 257 24.91 7.56 10.77
N SER A 258 24.87 8.78 11.32
CA SER A 258 25.01 10.07 10.64
C SER A 258 24.86 10.08 9.11
N ILE A 259 23.67 10.37 8.59
CA ILE A 259 23.50 10.90 7.24
C ILE A 259 23.17 12.39 7.36
N LEU A 260 24.23 13.19 7.48
CA LEU A 260 24.20 14.56 6.96
C LEU A 260 24.44 14.46 5.44
N PRO A 261 23.77 15.26 4.60
CA PRO A 261 23.98 15.21 3.16
C PRO A 261 25.36 15.83 2.88
N VAL A 262 26.34 15.01 2.52
CA VAL A 262 27.60 15.48 1.96
C VAL A 262 27.28 16.20 0.66
N SER A 263 27.50 17.52 0.68
CA SER A 263 27.38 18.40 -0.47
C SER A 263 28.33 17.92 -1.57
N ALA A 264 27.88 17.92 -2.83
CA ALA A 264 28.66 17.52 -3.99
C ALA A 264 29.99 18.30 -4.16
N LYS A 265 30.18 19.39 -3.40
CA LYS A 265 31.39 20.21 -3.40
C LYS A 265 32.58 19.57 -2.67
N ASP A 266 32.35 18.60 -1.76
CA ASP A 266 33.44 17.98 -0.98
C ASP A 266 34.11 16.80 -1.70
N LYS A 267 33.44 16.20 -2.69
CA LYS A 267 34.05 15.12 -3.50
C LYS A 267 35.19 15.64 -4.36
N ASP A 268 35.07 16.84 -4.91
CA ASP A 268 36.12 17.45 -5.74
C ASP A 268 37.33 17.87 -4.91
N THR A 269 37.10 18.35 -3.68
CA THR A 269 38.20 18.70 -2.75
C THR A 269 38.97 17.46 -2.33
N LYS A 270 38.27 16.34 -2.05
CA LYS A 270 38.88 15.08 -1.61
C LYS A 270 39.67 14.38 -2.73
N LEU A 271 39.16 14.42 -3.97
CA LEU A 271 39.87 13.92 -5.17
C LEU A 271 41.14 14.74 -5.46
N LYS A 272 41.10 16.05 -5.22
CA LYS A 272 42.26 16.94 -5.41
C LYS A 272 43.32 16.72 -4.33
N GLU A 273 42.91 16.47 -3.08
CA GLU A 273 43.82 16.20 -1.96
C GLU A 273 44.51 14.82 -2.10
N GLU A 274 43.80 13.81 -2.61
CA GLU A 274 44.35 12.48 -2.88
C GLU A 274 45.35 12.48 -4.04
N ASN A 275 45.06 13.20 -5.14
CA ASN A 275 46.00 13.38 -6.25
C ASN A 275 47.26 14.16 -5.85
N THR A 276 47.16 15.10 -4.91
CA THR A 276 48.33 15.87 -4.44
C THR A 276 49.24 15.03 -3.54
N ARG A 277 48.70 14.03 -2.82
CA ARG A 277 49.48 13.09 -2.01
C ARG A 277 50.19 12.01 -2.83
N LEU A 278 49.62 11.60 -3.97
CA LEU A 278 50.25 10.62 -4.86
C LEU A 278 51.45 11.20 -5.65
N LEU A 279 51.53 12.52 -5.79
CA LEU A 279 52.62 13.19 -6.52
C LEU A 279 53.83 13.55 -5.64
N ASN A 280 53.70 13.49 -4.32
CA ASN A 280 54.78 13.85 -3.40
C ASN A 280 55.28 12.62 -2.62
N GLY A 281 55.90 11.69 -3.35
CA GLY A 281 56.60 10.55 -2.77
C GLY A 281 58.06 10.90 -2.47
N ASN A 282 58.37 11.29 -1.23
CA ASN A 282 59.67 10.94 -0.63
C ASN A 282 59.71 11.00 0.90
N SER A 283 60.23 9.91 1.48
CA SER A 283 60.86 9.73 2.80
C SER A 283 60.00 9.64 4.09
N GLY A 284 60.25 8.58 4.86
CA GLY A 284 60.20 8.63 6.33
C GLY A 284 59.31 7.59 7.01
N ASP A 285 59.93 6.50 7.43
CA ASP A 285 59.40 5.32 8.14
C ASP A 285 58.87 5.61 9.57
N SER A 286 57.93 4.78 10.06
CA SER A 286 57.84 4.22 11.44
C SER A 286 56.44 4.04 12.05
N ALA A 287 56.29 2.85 12.66
CA ALA A 287 55.49 2.51 13.85
C ALA A 287 54.02 2.06 13.71
N ASP A 288 53.89 0.75 13.49
CA ASP A 288 53.19 -0.23 14.36
C ASP A 288 51.86 0.18 15.05
N ARG A 289 50.74 -0.34 14.52
CA ARG A 289 49.62 -0.82 15.35
C ARG A 289 48.65 -1.72 14.55
N ARG A 290 48.76 -3.03 14.72
CA ARG A 290 47.63 -4.01 14.58
C ARG A 290 47.13 -4.35 16.00
N PRO A 291 45.90 -4.85 16.23
CA PRO A 291 45.13 -5.83 15.42
C PRO A 291 43.64 -5.40 15.23
N ARG A 292 42.71 -6.08 14.55
CA ARG A 292 42.42 -7.52 14.36
C ARG A 292 41.45 -7.68 13.19
N ALA A 293 41.65 -8.73 12.38
CA ALA A 293 40.77 -9.11 11.28
C ALA A 293 39.52 -9.86 11.77
N GLN A 294 38.37 -9.63 11.12
CA GLN A 294 37.23 -10.55 11.16
C GLN A 294 36.79 -10.82 9.72
N MET A 295 36.96 -12.08 9.32
CA MET A 295 36.71 -12.64 7.99
C MET A 295 35.23 -12.56 7.60
N ASN A 296 34.98 -12.10 6.38
CA ASN A 296 33.71 -12.25 5.67
C ASN A 296 33.84 -13.43 4.70
N GLY A 297 33.16 -14.54 4.98
CA GLY A 297 33.16 -15.73 4.13
C GLY A 297 31.96 -15.74 3.18
N LYS A 298 32.19 -15.34 1.93
CA LYS A 298 31.32 -15.62 0.78
C LYS A 298 31.94 -16.84 0.07
N HIS A 299 31.22 -17.95 -0.05
CA HIS A 299 31.67 -19.11 -0.81
C HIS A 299 30.71 -19.34 -1.99
N ILE A 300 31.20 -19.16 -3.21
CA ILE A 300 30.58 -19.61 -4.46
C ILE A 300 31.67 -20.38 -5.23
N GLU A 301 31.30 -21.61 -5.58
CA GLU A 301 31.78 -22.49 -6.67
C GLU A 301 33.23 -22.99 -6.67
N ASN A 302 33.36 -24.32 -6.79
CA ASN A 302 34.22 -24.92 -7.80
C ASN A 302 33.70 -26.31 -8.19
N GLU A 303 33.63 -26.50 -9.51
CA GLU A 303 33.36 -27.72 -10.25
C GLU A 303 34.41 -28.81 -9.97
N SER A 304 34.00 -30.07 -10.03
CA SER A 304 34.94 -31.18 -10.30
C SER A 304 34.28 -32.20 -11.22
N HIS A 305 34.74 -32.20 -12.48
CA HIS A 305 34.64 -33.31 -13.41
C HIS A 305 35.96 -34.09 -13.33
N VAL A 306 35.90 -35.37 -12.99
CA VAL A 306 36.90 -36.38 -13.40
C VAL A 306 36.15 -37.69 -13.63
N ASP A 307 36.09 -38.10 -14.89
CA ASP A 307 35.79 -39.46 -15.32
C ASP A 307 36.91 -40.42 -14.93
N SER A 308 36.57 -41.64 -14.53
CA SER A 308 37.34 -42.85 -14.88
C SER A 308 36.48 -44.10 -14.75
N GLU A 309 36.68 -44.96 -15.73
CA GLU A 309 35.87 -46.07 -16.23
C GLU A 309 35.60 -47.26 -15.29
N SER A 310 34.57 -48.00 -15.74
CA SER A 310 34.12 -49.35 -15.46
C SER A 310 35.20 -50.44 -15.29
N VAL A 311 34.89 -51.48 -14.51
CA VAL A 311 34.57 -52.85 -15.00
C VAL A 311 34.49 -53.86 -13.83
N LYS A 312 33.28 -54.38 -13.59
CA LYS A 312 32.96 -55.82 -13.64
C LYS A 312 31.94 -55.90 -14.79
N THR A 313 32.04 -56.69 -15.85
CA THR A 313 32.77 -57.92 -16.20
C THR A 313 34.00 -57.74 -17.06
#